data_AF-A0A8T6FBH7-F1
#
_entry.id   AF-A0A8T6FBH7-F1
#
_cell.length_a   1.000
_cell.length_b   1.000
_cell.length_c   1.000
_cell.angle_alpha   90.00
_cell.angle_beta   90.00
_cell.angle_gamma   90.00
#
_symmetry.space_group_name_H-M   'P 1'
#
loop_
_entity.id
_entity.type
_entity.pdbx_description
1 polymer ?
#
loop_
_entity_poly.entity_id
_entity_poly.type
_entity_poly.pdbx_seq_one_letter_code
_entity_poly.pdbx_strand_id
1 'polypeptide(L)'
;MISDRQLPVIYESLPPALGGKGDPVHAAAALARTLTGFGDIVDAVLVPQVEDESGGGLEVERYVKDDAIAFVARYLEAAQAPAPPTAIVAQPLTHLGGAAIESLLDRVAGAGIGALAVVGPSSRDQASVNPTSTVAAIARCAADPRIRTGAIAIHARNAEPARMLAKAGAGAEFFLSQIYYDADSMAATIAAYGRTCREADVKPARLFLSLVPVISPPTARLMARVINPGRRLSEPAAAIPSAAVGPGTVDYLHDLLAATLEAGSAAGVPLGVSIGHVTERNVRLSLELLSVVGQFK
;
A
#
# COMPACT_ATOMS: atom_id res chain seq x y z
N MET A 1 -15.45 8.25 -2.25
CA MET A 1 -14.79 7.49 -1.16
C MET A 1 -14.30 6.15 -1.72
N ILE A 2 -13.26 5.49 -1.19
CA ILE A 2 -12.78 4.21 -1.77
C ILE A 2 -13.88 3.16 -1.57
N SER A 3 -14.55 3.24 -0.43
CA SER A 3 -15.78 2.55 -0.09
C SER A 3 -16.41 3.29 1.10
N ASP A 4 -17.72 3.15 1.24
CA ASP A 4 -18.52 3.67 2.36
C ASP A 4 -18.65 2.65 3.50
N ARG A 5 -18.07 1.44 3.35
CA ARG A 5 -18.01 0.44 4.42
C ARG A 5 -17.25 0.98 5.64
N GLN A 6 -17.62 0.48 6.82
CA GLN A 6 -16.96 0.82 8.08
C GLN A 6 -15.48 0.45 8.05
N LEU A 7 -15.15 -0.72 7.49
CA LEU A 7 -13.78 -1.19 7.29
C LEU A 7 -13.57 -1.61 5.83
N PRO A 8 -13.19 -0.67 4.94
CA PRO A 8 -12.88 -0.99 3.55
C PRO A 8 -11.63 -1.88 3.43
N VAL A 9 -11.66 -2.81 2.47
CA VAL A 9 -10.54 -3.74 2.23
C VAL A 9 -9.93 -3.50 0.85
N ILE A 10 -8.63 -3.24 0.83
CA ILE A 10 -7.77 -3.18 -0.35
C ILE A 10 -7.07 -4.53 -0.50
N TYR A 11 -7.05 -5.09 -1.70
CA TYR A 11 -6.13 -6.17 -2.05
C TYR A 11 -4.94 -5.60 -2.82
N GLU A 12 -3.72 -5.81 -2.31
CA GLU A 12 -2.49 -5.32 -2.92
C GLU A 12 -1.79 -6.43 -3.71
N SER A 13 -1.48 -6.14 -4.97
CA SER A 13 -0.81 -7.04 -5.89
C SER A 13 0.38 -6.35 -6.53
N LEU A 14 1.52 -7.04 -6.59
CA LEU A 14 2.67 -6.57 -7.35
C LEU A 14 2.52 -6.91 -8.84
N PRO A 15 2.99 -6.06 -9.76
CA PRO A 15 3.17 -6.47 -11.14
C PRO A 15 4.15 -7.65 -11.24
N PRO A 16 3.98 -8.55 -12.23
CA PRO A 16 4.92 -9.62 -12.46
C PRO A 16 6.27 -9.10 -12.96
N ALA A 17 7.30 -9.94 -12.82
CA ALA A 17 8.62 -9.70 -13.36
C ALA A 17 8.64 -9.82 -14.89
N LEU A 18 9.12 -8.81 -15.61
CA LEU A 18 9.38 -8.89 -17.04
C LEU A 18 10.51 -9.90 -17.31
N GLY A 19 10.30 -10.80 -18.28
CA GLY A 19 11.24 -11.88 -18.62
C GLY A 19 11.24 -13.07 -17.64
N GLY A 20 10.42 -13.03 -16.60
CA GLY A 20 10.11 -14.19 -15.75
C GLY A 20 9.14 -15.17 -16.44
N LYS A 21 8.70 -16.20 -15.70
CA LYS A 21 7.69 -17.16 -16.21
C LYS A 21 6.29 -16.55 -16.38
N GLY A 22 6.03 -15.35 -15.86
CA GLY A 22 4.71 -14.72 -15.85
C GLY A 22 4.57 -13.65 -16.92
N ASP A 23 3.65 -13.86 -17.86
CA ASP A 23 3.16 -12.83 -18.78
C ASP A 23 2.26 -11.83 -18.03
N PRO A 24 2.52 -10.50 -18.10
CA PRO A 24 1.68 -9.49 -17.48
C PRO A 24 0.21 -9.55 -17.85
N VAL A 25 -0.14 -9.92 -19.08
CA VAL A 25 -1.54 -10.08 -19.51
C VAL A 25 -2.19 -11.25 -18.76
N HIS A 26 -1.52 -12.41 -18.75
CA HIS A 26 -2.02 -13.57 -18.03
C HIS A 26 -2.15 -13.32 -16.53
N ALA A 27 -1.17 -12.65 -15.92
CA ALA A 27 -1.19 -12.33 -14.49
C ALA A 27 -2.33 -11.37 -14.12
N ALA A 28 -2.57 -10.34 -14.93
CA ALA A 28 -3.70 -9.41 -14.71
C ALA A 28 -5.05 -10.14 -14.82
N ALA A 29 -5.21 -11.02 -15.80
CA ALA A 29 -6.41 -11.84 -15.96
C ALA A 29 -6.58 -12.86 -14.81
N ALA A 30 -5.49 -13.43 -14.30
CA ALA A 30 -5.53 -14.32 -13.14
C ALA A 30 -5.95 -13.58 -11.87
N LEU A 31 -5.43 -12.37 -11.64
CA LEU A 31 -5.84 -11.50 -10.54
C LEU A 31 -7.33 -11.17 -10.63
N ALA A 32 -7.81 -10.75 -11.81
CA ALA A 32 -9.22 -10.47 -12.07
C ALA A 32 -10.12 -11.65 -11.70
N ARG A 33 -9.84 -12.85 -12.23
CA ARG A 33 -10.59 -14.07 -11.91
C ARG A 33 -10.57 -14.43 -10.43
N THR A 34 -9.41 -14.25 -9.79
CA THR A 34 -9.26 -14.55 -8.36
C THR A 34 -10.14 -13.65 -7.53
N LEU A 35 -10.12 -12.34 -7.80
CA LEU A 35 -10.85 -11.35 -7.01
C LEU A 35 -12.36 -11.32 -7.29
N THR A 36 -12.84 -11.89 -8.40
CA THR A 36 -14.27 -12.11 -8.62
C THR A 36 -14.91 -12.89 -7.46
N GLY A 37 -14.21 -13.88 -6.90
CA GLY A 37 -14.69 -14.66 -5.75
C GLY A 37 -14.70 -13.88 -4.42
N PHE A 38 -14.14 -12.67 -4.40
CA PHE A 38 -14.01 -11.82 -3.22
C PHE A 38 -14.69 -10.45 -3.39
N GLY A 39 -15.58 -10.26 -4.36
CA GLY A 39 -16.22 -8.97 -4.64
C GLY A 39 -17.00 -8.37 -3.44
N ASP A 40 -17.57 -9.23 -2.58
CA ASP A 40 -18.24 -8.78 -1.36
C ASP A 40 -17.25 -8.36 -0.26
N ILE A 41 -15.98 -8.74 -0.40
CA ILE A 41 -14.91 -8.47 0.57
C ILE A 41 -14.03 -7.31 0.09
N VAL A 42 -13.55 -7.35 -1.14
CA VAL A 42 -12.56 -6.41 -1.69
C VAL A 42 -13.25 -5.18 -2.27
N ASP A 43 -12.94 -4.02 -1.72
CA ASP A 43 -13.44 -2.72 -2.16
C ASP A 43 -12.53 -2.08 -3.22
N ALA A 44 -11.24 -2.43 -3.20
CA ALA A 44 -10.24 -1.85 -4.10
C ALA A 44 -9.06 -2.78 -4.35
N VAL A 45 -8.40 -2.58 -5.49
CA VAL A 45 -7.15 -3.26 -5.85
C VAL A 45 -6.04 -2.23 -5.95
N LEU A 46 -4.96 -2.44 -5.21
CA LEU A 46 -3.78 -1.61 -5.21
C LEU A 46 -2.65 -2.30 -5.96
N VAL A 47 -2.03 -1.57 -6.89
CA VAL A 47 -0.82 -2.01 -7.59
C VAL A 47 0.26 -0.94 -7.44
N PRO A 48 1.32 -1.18 -6.65
CA PRO A 48 2.42 -0.25 -6.53
C PRO A 48 3.37 -0.33 -7.73
N GLN A 49 3.92 0.82 -8.13
CA GLN A 49 5.08 0.89 -8.99
C GLN A 49 6.30 0.45 -8.19
N VAL A 50 7.02 -0.53 -8.72
CA VAL A 50 8.29 -1.01 -8.13
C VAL A 50 9.42 -0.38 -8.91
N GLU A 51 10.26 0.40 -8.23
CA GLU A 51 11.53 0.90 -8.79
C GLU A 51 12.65 -0.13 -8.59
N ASP A 52 13.61 -0.16 -9.50
CA ASP A 52 14.75 -1.09 -9.45
C ASP A 52 15.74 -0.65 -8.35
N GLU A 53 15.73 -1.35 -7.21
CA GLU A 53 16.64 -1.12 -6.10
C GLU A 53 17.93 -1.99 -6.16
N SER A 54 18.46 -2.32 -7.34
CA SER A 54 19.60 -3.25 -7.63
C SER A 54 20.97 -3.04 -6.95
N GLY A 55 21.02 -2.46 -5.75
CA GLY A 55 22.19 -2.32 -4.88
C GLY A 55 22.10 -3.11 -3.56
N GLY A 56 21.10 -3.98 -3.36
CA GLY A 56 20.87 -4.74 -2.12
C GLY A 56 21.47 -6.15 -2.08
N GLY A 57 22.14 -6.58 -3.15
CA GLY A 57 23.01 -7.76 -3.17
C GLY A 57 22.32 -9.12 -3.02
N LEU A 58 21.01 -9.23 -3.23
CA LEU A 58 20.32 -10.51 -3.38
C LEU A 58 19.89 -10.72 -4.83
N GLU A 59 20.10 -11.93 -5.37
CA GLU A 59 19.67 -12.34 -6.72
C GLU A 59 18.16 -12.17 -6.99
N VAL A 60 17.35 -11.94 -5.95
CA VAL A 60 15.90 -11.72 -6.04
C VAL A 60 15.55 -10.33 -6.60
N GLU A 61 16.51 -9.39 -6.64
CA GLU A 61 16.32 -7.98 -7.05
C GLU A 61 16.41 -7.75 -8.57
N ARG A 62 16.62 -8.78 -9.41
CA ARG A 62 16.84 -8.61 -10.86
C ARG A 62 15.58 -8.73 -11.72
N TYR A 63 14.47 -8.15 -11.27
CA TYR A 63 13.24 -8.20 -12.05
C TYR A 63 12.68 -6.81 -12.25
N VAL A 64 12.93 -6.25 -13.43
CA VAL A 64 12.15 -5.12 -13.95
C VAL A 64 10.68 -5.56 -13.89
N LYS A 65 9.87 -4.85 -13.12
CA LYS A 65 8.44 -5.11 -13.02
C LYS A 65 7.72 -4.39 -14.16
N ASP A 66 6.57 -4.94 -14.56
CA ASP A 66 5.70 -4.25 -15.52
C ASP A 66 5.25 -2.88 -14.96
N ASP A 67 4.91 -1.96 -15.85
CA ASP A 67 4.35 -0.64 -15.49
C ASP A 67 3.02 -0.83 -14.75
N ALA A 68 2.89 -0.25 -13.56
CA ALA A 68 1.72 -0.48 -12.71
C ALA A 68 0.41 0.01 -13.36
N ILE A 69 0.45 1.11 -14.11
CA ILE A 69 -0.73 1.66 -14.80
C ILE A 69 -1.17 0.69 -15.91
N ALA A 70 -0.23 0.20 -16.72
CA ALA A 70 -0.50 -0.77 -17.77
C ALA A 70 -1.01 -2.10 -17.22
N PHE A 71 -0.46 -2.58 -16.11
CA PHE A 71 -0.93 -3.80 -15.45
C PHE A 71 -2.38 -3.65 -14.94
N VAL A 72 -2.70 -2.51 -14.31
CA VAL A 72 -4.06 -2.23 -13.83
C VAL A 72 -5.06 -2.07 -14.98
N ALA A 73 -4.67 -1.43 -16.08
CA ALA A 73 -5.53 -1.32 -17.26
C ALA A 73 -5.96 -2.71 -17.78
N ARG A 74 -5.01 -3.66 -17.87
CA ARG A 74 -5.29 -5.04 -18.25
C ARG A 74 -6.16 -5.77 -17.22
N TYR A 75 -5.94 -5.52 -15.93
CA TYR A 75 -6.79 -6.07 -14.88
C TYR A 75 -8.24 -5.58 -15.02
N LEU A 76 -8.45 -4.28 -15.25
CA LEU A 76 -9.78 -3.70 -15.42
C LEU A 76 -10.47 -4.24 -16.68
N GLU A 77 -9.73 -4.39 -17.79
CA GLU A 77 -10.24 -5.01 -19.01
C GLU A 77 -10.66 -6.48 -18.78
N ALA A 78 -9.87 -7.24 -18.01
CA ALA A 78 -10.15 -8.64 -17.72
C ALA A 78 -11.25 -8.85 -16.66
N ALA A 79 -11.44 -7.91 -15.74
CA ALA A 79 -12.42 -8.03 -14.66
C ALA A 79 -13.86 -8.09 -15.18
N GLN A 80 -14.17 -7.36 -16.27
CA GLN A 80 -15.48 -7.33 -16.96
C GLN A 80 -16.72 -7.24 -16.03
N ALA A 81 -16.54 -6.81 -14.77
CA ALA A 81 -17.58 -6.77 -13.77
C ALA A 81 -18.40 -5.50 -13.94
N PRO A 82 -19.73 -5.52 -13.68
CA PRO A 82 -20.57 -4.32 -13.76
C PRO A 82 -20.10 -3.18 -12.84
N ALA A 83 -19.43 -3.54 -11.74
CA ALA A 83 -18.78 -2.62 -10.82
C ALA A 83 -17.52 -3.31 -10.24
N PRO A 84 -16.36 -3.22 -10.92
CA PRO A 84 -15.12 -3.79 -10.38
C PRO A 84 -14.69 -3.02 -9.13
N PRO A 85 -13.90 -3.63 -8.23
CA PRO A 85 -13.25 -2.91 -7.14
C PRO A 85 -12.51 -1.68 -7.66
N THR A 86 -12.48 -0.60 -6.87
CA THR A 86 -11.75 0.63 -7.24
C THR A 86 -10.29 0.30 -7.50
N ALA A 87 -9.78 0.62 -8.69
CA ALA A 87 -8.37 0.48 -9.00
C ALA A 87 -7.55 1.64 -8.39
N ILE A 88 -6.43 1.29 -7.77
CA ILE A 88 -5.48 2.20 -7.14
C ILE A 88 -4.08 1.87 -7.66
N VAL A 89 -3.31 2.88 -8.04
CA VAL A 89 -1.86 2.73 -8.25
C VAL A 89 -1.08 3.54 -7.22
N ALA A 90 0.06 3.03 -6.75
CA ALA A 90 1.00 3.82 -5.96
C ALA A 90 2.21 4.18 -6.81
N GLN A 91 2.56 5.47 -6.88
CA GLN A 91 3.61 5.97 -7.77
C GLN A 91 4.62 6.85 -7.03
N PRO A 92 5.93 6.66 -7.24
CA PRO A 92 6.96 7.59 -6.80
C PRO A 92 6.94 8.83 -7.72
N LEU A 93 6.44 9.95 -7.19
CA LEU A 93 6.26 11.17 -8.00
C LEU A 93 7.21 12.30 -7.63
N THR A 94 7.94 12.19 -6.51
CA THR A 94 8.71 13.31 -5.97
C THR A 94 9.93 13.68 -6.80
N HIS A 95 10.37 12.79 -7.69
CA HIS A 95 11.44 13.06 -8.66
C HIS A 95 10.92 13.69 -9.96
N LEU A 96 9.59 13.78 -10.15
CA LEU A 96 8.97 14.29 -11.37
C LEU A 96 8.69 15.80 -11.29
N GLY A 97 8.79 16.46 -12.44
CA GLY A 97 8.32 17.83 -12.65
C GLY A 97 6.80 17.89 -12.89
N GLY A 98 6.22 19.10 -12.83
CA GLY A 98 4.77 19.31 -12.95
C GLY A 98 4.14 18.72 -14.21
N ALA A 99 4.71 18.98 -15.39
CA ALA A 99 4.21 18.45 -16.66
C ALA A 99 4.25 16.91 -16.74
N ALA A 100 5.24 16.28 -16.10
CA ALA A 100 5.32 14.81 -16.04
C ALA A 100 4.24 14.23 -15.12
N ILE A 101 3.94 14.90 -14.00
CA ILE A 101 2.81 14.54 -13.12
C ILE A 101 1.49 14.67 -13.88
N GLU A 102 1.27 15.77 -14.61
CA GLU A 102 0.06 15.98 -15.42
C GLU A 102 -0.11 14.88 -16.48
N SER A 103 0.96 14.56 -17.22
CA SER A 103 0.93 13.46 -18.19
C SER A 103 0.63 12.10 -17.55
N LEU A 104 1.15 11.86 -16.34
CA LEU A 104 0.86 10.64 -15.59
C LEU A 104 -0.61 10.60 -15.14
N LEU A 105 -1.18 11.72 -14.68
CA LEU A 105 -2.60 11.81 -14.31
C LEU A 105 -3.51 11.50 -15.50
N ASP A 106 -3.18 12.00 -16.69
CA ASP A 106 -3.93 11.65 -17.91
C ASP A 106 -3.87 10.15 -18.23
N ARG A 107 -2.71 9.50 -18.04
CA ARG A 107 -2.59 8.04 -18.18
C ARG A 107 -3.42 7.29 -17.14
N VAL A 108 -3.38 7.71 -15.88
CA VAL A 108 -4.13 7.10 -14.78
C VAL A 108 -5.64 7.21 -15.03
N ALA A 109 -6.12 8.40 -15.36
CA ALA A 109 -7.53 8.64 -15.68
C ALA A 109 -7.97 7.88 -16.93
N GLY A 110 -7.15 7.90 -18.00
CA GLY A 110 -7.42 7.19 -19.25
C GLY A 110 -7.47 5.67 -19.11
N ALA A 111 -6.78 5.11 -18.11
CA ALA A 111 -6.82 3.69 -17.78
C ALA A 111 -8.02 3.28 -16.91
N GLY A 112 -8.89 4.22 -16.52
CA GLY A 112 -10.02 3.96 -15.62
C GLY A 112 -9.63 3.76 -14.15
N ILE A 113 -8.44 4.23 -13.75
CA ILE A 113 -7.95 4.10 -12.37
C ILE A 113 -8.56 5.21 -11.52
N GLY A 114 -9.22 4.84 -10.42
CA GLY A 114 -9.99 5.76 -9.58
C GLY A 114 -9.16 6.48 -8.50
N ALA A 115 -7.96 5.98 -8.17
CA ALA A 115 -7.11 6.60 -7.16
C ALA A 115 -5.61 6.41 -7.41
N LEU A 116 -4.84 7.37 -6.92
CA LEU A 116 -3.38 7.43 -7.00
C LEU A 116 -2.79 7.71 -5.62
N ALA A 117 -1.97 6.79 -5.11
CA ALA A 117 -1.22 6.99 -3.88
C ALA A 117 0.19 7.53 -4.18
N VAL A 118 0.51 8.70 -3.63
CA VAL A 118 1.82 9.32 -3.82
C VAL A 118 2.85 8.71 -2.87
N VAL A 119 3.90 8.14 -3.47
CA VAL A 119 5.07 7.60 -2.76
C VAL A 119 6.15 8.70 -2.73
N GLY A 120 6.70 8.92 -1.54
CA GLY A 120 7.83 9.85 -1.35
C GLY A 120 9.15 9.27 -1.88
N PRO A 121 10.25 10.04 -1.84
CA PRO A 121 11.53 9.59 -2.37
C PRO A 121 12.07 8.39 -1.58
N SER A 122 12.73 7.47 -2.29
CA SER A 122 13.52 6.41 -1.68
C SER A 122 14.77 7.00 -0.99
N SER A 123 15.45 6.23 -0.14
CA SER A 123 16.70 6.67 0.52
C SER A 123 17.84 6.99 -0.47
N ARG A 124 17.78 6.52 -1.72
CA ARG A 124 18.79 6.81 -2.76
C ARG A 124 18.58 8.16 -3.43
N ASP A 125 17.35 8.64 -3.52
CA ASP A 125 17.00 9.84 -4.29
C ASP A 125 17.09 11.13 -3.48
N GLN A 126 17.46 11.06 -2.20
CA GLN A 126 17.60 12.24 -1.34
C GLN A 126 18.72 13.19 -1.79
N ALA A 127 19.66 12.74 -2.62
CA ALA A 127 20.87 13.49 -2.96
C ALA A 127 20.85 14.15 -4.36
N SER A 128 19.86 13.88 -5.22
CA SER A 128 19.87 14.41 -6.58
C SER A 128 18.46 14.68 -7.11
N VAL A 129 18.29 15.86 -7.70
CA VAL A 129 17.08 16.41 -8.35
C VAL A 129 16.24 17.29 -7.42
N ASN A 130 15.93 18.52 -7.88
CA ASN A 130 14.99 19.47 -7.28
C ASN A 130 13.65 18.76 -6.99
N PRO A 131 13.40 18.26 -5.77
CA PRO A 131 12.29 17.36 -5.57
C PRO A 131 11.03 18.20 -5.36
N THR A 132 9.99 17.93 -6.15
CA THR A 132 8.65 18.31 -5.74
C THR A 132 8.43 17.61 -4.39
N SER A 133 8.26 18.38 -3.31
CA SER A 133 8.01 17.77 -2.00
C SER A 133 6.80 16.84 -2.09
N THR A 134 6.75 15.77 -1.30
CA THR A 134 5.58 14.86 -1.32
C THR A 134 4.26 15.61 -1.18
N VAL A 135 4.25 16.68 -0.36
CA VAL A 135 3.08 17.57 -0.17
C VAL A 135 2.72 18.31 -1.47
N ALA A 136 3.70 18.85 -2.20
CA ALA A 136 3.44 19.53 -3.48
C ALA A 136 3.00 18.57 -4.59
N ALA A 137 3.51 17.32 -4.60
CA ALA A 137 3.06 16.30 -5.53
C ALA A 137 1.61 15.89 -5.23
N ILE A 138 1.27 15.71 -3.96
CA ILE A 138 -0.11 15.46 -3.51
C ILE A 138 -1.02 16.62 -3.91
N ALA A 139 -0.63 17.88 -3.65
CA ALA A 139 -1.44 19.05 -4.01
C ALA A 139 -1.73 19.11 -5.52
N ARG A 140 -0.74 18.74 -6.35
CA ARG A 140 -0.93 18.68 -7.80
C ARG A 140 -1.86 17.55 -8.22
N CYS A 141 -1.73 16.36 -7.63
CA CYS A 141 -2.64 15.25 -7.92
C CYS A 141 -4.08 15.54 -7.46
N ALA A 142 -4.23 16.13 -6.27
CA ALA A 142 -5.52 16.48 -5.69
C ALA A 142 -6.26 17.61 -6.44
N ALA A 143 -5.55 18.36 -7.30
CA ALA A 143 -6.17 19.34 -8.17
C ALA A 143 -6.92 18.71 -9.36
N ASP A 144 -6.67 17.42 -9.67
CA ASP A 144 -7.38 16.69 -10.71
C ASP A 144 -8.61 15.98 -10.13
N PRO A 145 -9.85 16.41 -10.45
CA PRO A 145 -11.05 15.84 -9.88
C PRO A 145 -11.38 14.42 -10.39
N ARG A 146 -10.68 13.93 -11.42
CA ARG A 146 -10.90 12.59 -12.00
C ARG A 146 -10.32 11.49 -11.11
N ILE A 147 -9.32 11.81 -10.29
CA ILE A 147 -8.53 10.84 -9.54
C ILE A 147 -8.49 11.22 -8.07
N ARG A 148 -8.73 10.24 -7.20
CA ARG A 148 -8.62 10.44 -5.75
C ARG A 148 -7.18 10.29 -5.29
N THR A 149 -6.71 11.20 -4.46
CA THR A 149 -5.30 11.24 -4.07
C THR A 149 -5.09 10.62 -2.70
N GLY A 150 -4.12 9.71 -2.58
CA GLY A 150 -3.67 9.14 -1.31
C GLY A 150 -2.16 9.32 -1.11
N ALA A 151 -1.65 8.87 0.03
CA ALA A 151 -0.21 8.93 0.32
C ALA A 151 0.26 7.79 1.23
N ILE A 152 1.56 7.55 1.28
CA ILE A 152 2.15 6.57 2.21
C ILE A 152 2.27 7.16 3.62
N ALA A 153 1.96 6.36 4.65
CA ALA A 153 2.21 6.65 6.06
C ALA A 153 3.28 5.70 6.63
N ILE A 154 4.27 6.25 7.33
CA ILE A 154 5.42 5.49 7.86
C ILE A 154 5.38 5.53 9.40
N HIS A 155 4.75 4.53 10.01
CA HIS A 155 4.48 4.49 11.45
C HIS A 155 5.74 4.56 12.33
N ALA A 156 6.86 3.98 11.88
CA ALA A 156 8.13 4.02 12.60
C ALA A 156 8.91 5.35 12.47
N ARG A 157 8.39 6.35 11.72
CA ARG A 157 9.10 7.60 11.48
C ARG A 157 8.75 8.68 12.50
N ASN A 158 9.79 9.36 12.98
CA ASN A 158 9.63 10.54 13.84
C ASN A 158 8.73 11.61 13.18
N ALA A 159 7.82 12.16 13.97
CA ALA A 159 6.86 13.19 13.57
C ALA A 159 5.96 12.81 12.36
N GLU A 160 5.71 11.51 12.13
CA GLU A 160 4.80 11.10 11.06
C GLU A 160 3.36 11.65 11.19
N PRO A 161 2.74 11.76 12.38
CA PRO A 161 1.41 12.38 12.53
C PRO A 161 1.30 13.79 11.93
N ALA A 162 2.30 14.66 12.17
CA ALA A 162 2.33 16.01 11.61
C ALA A 162 2.51 15.99 10.08
N ARG A 163 3.26 15.03 9.56
CA ARG A 163 3.46 14.85 8.11
C ARG A 163 2.21 14.31 7.44
N MET A 164 1.48 13.39 8.08
CA MET A 164 0.16 12.94 7.62
C MET A 164 -0.83 14.10 7.61
N LEU A 165 -0.86 14.93 8.66
CA LEU A 165 -1.68 16.14 8.70
C LEU A 165 -1.35 17.08 7.52
N ALA A 166 -0.07 17.36 7.25
CA ALA A 166 0.34 18.20 6.12
C ALA A 166 -0.05 17.61 4.76
N LYS A 167 0.09 16.29 4.58
CA LYS A 167 -0.34 15.58 3.35
C LYS A 167 -1.86 15.64 3.18
N ALA A 168 -2.63 15.46 4.26
CA ALA A 168 -4.08 15.59 4.25
C ALA A 168 -4.51 17.02 3.89
N GLY A 169 -3.85 18.03 4.47
CA GLY A 169 -4.07 19.45 4.13
C GLY A 169 -3.74 19.80 2.67
N ALA A 170 -2.89 19.01 2.00
CA ALA A 170 -2.63 19.12 0.57
C ALA A 170 -3.61 18.33 -0.32
N GLY A 171 -4.60 17.64 0.27
CA GLY A 171 -5.63 16.90 -0.47
C GLY A 171 -5.46 15.39 -0.50
N ALA A 172 -4.57 14.80 0.32
CA ALA A 172 -4.58 13.35 0.51
C ALA A 172 -5.85 12.90 1.26
N GLU A 173 -6.68 12.10 0.61
CA GLU A 173 -7.95 11.59 1.13
C GLU A 173 -7.80 10.27 1.90
N PHE A 174 -6.68 9.57 1.71
CA PHE A 174 -6.37 8.33 2.41
C PHE A 174 -4.86 8.11 2.53
N PHE A 175 -4.48 7.25 3.47
CA PHE A 175 -3.12 6.82 3.71
C PHE A 175 -3.00 5.31 3.61
N LEU A 176 -1.92 4.83 3.01
CA LEU A 176 -1.49 3.43 3.06
C LEU A 176 -0.33 3.35 4.05
N SER A 177 -0.49 2.61 5.14
CA SER A 177 0.62 2.36 6.06
C SER A 177 1.70 1.49 5.39
N GLN A 178 2.93 1.60 5.84
CA GLN A 178 3.90 0.52 5.64
C GLN A 178 3.45 -0.75 6.36
N ILE A 179 3.88 -1.91 5.84
CA ILE A 179 3.66 -3.21 6.48
C ILE A 179 4.20 -3.18 7.91
N TYR A 180 3.44 -3.73 8.86
CA TYR A 180 3.78 -3.75 10.28
C TYR A 180 3.45 -5.10 10.91
N TYR A 181 4.15 -5.44 12.00
CA TYR A 181 3.93 -6.67 12.79
C TYR A 181 3.87 -6.37 14.30
N ASP A 182 3.68 -5.11 14.66
CA ASP A 182 3.63 -4.59 16.03
C ASP A 182 2.37 -3.73 16.18
N ALA A 183 1.36 -4.26 16.88
CA ALA A 183 0.08 -3.60 17.09
C ALA A 183 0.20 -2.35 17.96
N ASP A 184 1.05 -2.39 19.00
CA ASP A 184 1.20 -1.28 19.95
C ASP A 184 1.81 -0.05 19.26
N SER A 185 2.85 -0.27 18.45
CA SER A 185 3.48 0.79 17.65
C SER A 185 2.51 1.42 16.65
N MET A 186 1.71 0.59 15.97
CA MET A 186 0.70 1.09 15.04
C MET A 186 -0.42 1.84 15.78
N ALA A 187 -0.94 1.30 16.89
CA ALA A 187 -1.96 1.94 17.71
C ALA A 187 -1.49 3.29 18.27
N ALA A 188 -0.23 3.38 18.71
CA ALA A 188 0.37 4.64 19.14
C ALA A 188 0.41 5.68 18.00
N THR A 189 0.71 5.25 16.78
CA THR A 189 0.69 6.11 15.58
C THR A 189 -0.73 6.58 15.26
N ILE A 190 -1.72 5.68 15.28
CA ILE A 190 -3.14 5.98 15.07
C ILE A 190 -3.61 7.01 16.10
N ALA A 191 -3.34 6.77 17.39
CA ALA A 191 -3.71 7.66 18.47
C ALA A 191 -3.05 9.04 18.36
N ALA A 192 -1.76 9.08 17.98
CA ALA A 192 -1.06 10.33 17.76
C ALA A 192 -1.61 11.11 16.57
N TYR A 193 -1.89 10.44 15.45
CA TYR A 193 -2.53 11.08 14.29
C TYR A 193 -3.91 11.63 14.61
N GLY A 194 -4.75 10.85 15.31
CA GLY A 194 -6.06 11.32 15.78
C GLY A 194 -5.97 12.51 16.73
N ARG A 195 -5.00 12.54 17.65
CA ARG A 195 -4.73 13.74 18.50
C ARG A 195 -4.31 14.94 17.67
N THR A 196 -3.32 14.78 16.78
CA THR A 196 -2.83 15.87 15.93
C THR A 196 -3.94 16.47 15.04
N CYS A 197 -4.83 15.64 14.49
CA CYS A 197 -5.99 16.13 13.74
C CYS A 197 -6.99 16.88 14.62
N ARG A 198 -7.28 16.37 15.82
CA ARG A 198 -8.17 17.06 16.79
C ARG A 198 -7.62 18.41 17.24
N GLU A 199 -6.32 18.48 17.52
CA GLU A 199 -5.64 19.73 17.90
C GLU A 199 -5.66 20.78 16.78
N ALA A 200 -5.68 20.32 15.52
CA ALA A 200 -5.79 21.17 14.34
C ALA A 200 -7.24 21.41 13.86
N ASP A 201 -8.25 20.93 14.60
CA ASP A 201 -9.68 21.00 14.26
C ASP A 201 -10.00 20.48 12.84
N VAL A 202 -9.35 19.38 12.45
CA VAL A 202 -9.61 18.71 11.16
C VAL A 202 -10.01 17.25 11.37
N LYS A 203 -10.81 16.72 10.44
CA LYS A 203 -11.11 15.29 10.40
C LYS A 203 -9.90 14.51 9.85
N PRO A 204 -9.48 13.42 10.50
CA PRO A 204 -8.41 12.57 9.96
C PRO A 204 -8.84 11.89 8.65
N ALA A 205 -7.91 11.81 7.71
CA ALA A 205 -8.10 11.00 6.50
C ALA A 205 -8.01 9.51 6.83
N ARG A 206 -8.60 8.65 6.00
CA ARG A 206 -8.64 7.20 6.27
C ARG A 206 -7.25 6.58 6.22
N LEU A 207 -6.89 5.78 7.22
CA LEU A 207 -5.64 5.02 7.25
C LEU A 207 -5.90 3.53 6.96
N PHE A 208 -5.28 3.01 5.92
CA PHE A 208 -5.28 1.59 5.59
C PHE A 208 -4.10 0.87 6.23
N LEU A 209 -4.39 -0.18 6.98
CA LEU A 209 -3.46 -1.03 7.71
C LEU A 209 -2.92 -2.12 6.80
N SER A 210 -1.64 -2.08 6.45
CA SER A 210 -1.04 -2.98 5.46
C SER A 210 -0.51 -4.26 6.11
N LEU A 211 -1.07 -5.39 5.71
CA LEU A 211 -0.78 -6.72 6.23
C LEU A 211 -0.31 -7.62 5.08
N VAL A 212 0.80 -8.34 5.27
CA VAL A 212 1.33 -9.27 4.27
C VAL A 212 1.73 -10.57 4.97
N PRO A 213 1.17 -11.73 4.58
CA PRO A 213 1.57 -13.00 5.16
C PRO A 213 2.98 -13.41 4.72
N VAL A 214 3.74 -13.97 5.65
CA VAL A 214 5.15 -14.36 5.45
C VAL A 214 5.28 -15.87 5.49
N ILE A 215 5.60 -16.50 4.36
CA ILE A 215 5.61 -17.97 4.27
C ILE A 215 6.90 -18.63 4.77
N SER A 216 8.02 -17.90 4.82
CA SER A 216 9.32 -18.51 5.11
C SER A 216 10.33 -17.51 5.67
N PRO A 217 11.39 -17.96 6.37
CA PRO A 217 12.47 -17.08 6.83
C PRO A 217 13.16 -16.28 5.70
N PRO A 218 13.40 -16.83 4.49
CA PRO A 218 13.83 -16.03 3.34
C PRO A 218 12.87 -14.88 3.00
N THR A 219 11.55 -15.16 2.96
CA THR A 219 10.53 -14.13 2.73
C THR A 219 10.51 -13.10 3.86
N ALA A 220 10.71 -13.53 5.12
CA ALA A 220 10.79 -12.63 6.27
C ALA A 220 11.97 -11.65 6.14
N ARG A 221 13.14 -12.14 5.71
CA ARG A 221 14.31 -11.29 5.43
C ARG A 221 14.06 -10.29 4.31
N LEU A 222 13.34 -10.69 3.27
CA LEU A 222 12.93 -9.78 2.19
C LEU A 222 11.99 -8.69 2.74
N MET A 223 10.97 -9.07 3.51
CA MET A 223 10.02 -8.13 4.12
C MET A 223 10.66 -7.17 5.10
N ALA A 224 11.59 -7.64 5.93
CA ALA A 224 12.34 -6.77 6.85
C ALA A 224 13.08 -5.63 6.12
N ARG A 225 13.59 -5.88 4.90
CA ARG A 225 14.21 -4.84 4.05
C ARG A 225 13.19 -3.88 3.47
N VAL A 226 12.05 -4.38 2.97
CA VAL A 226 10.97 -3.55 2.42
C VAL A 226 10.40 -2.59 3.48
N ILE A 227 10.28 -3.05 4.72
CA ILE A 227 9.79 -2.23 5.84
C ILE A 227 10.85 -1.21 6.29
N ASN A 228 12.14 -1.55 6.21
CA ASN A 228 13.24 -0.71 6.67
C ASN A 228 14.30 -0.49 5.57
N PRO A 229 13.97 0.21 4.48
CA PRO A 229 14.95 0.49 3.42
C PRO A 229 16.11 1.32 4.00
N GLY A 230 17.33 0.80 3.90
CA GLY A 230 18.56 1.48 4.34
C GLY A 230 19.15 1.05 5.68
N ARG A 231 18.51 0.17 6.47
CA ARG A 231 19.17 -0.45 7.64
C ARG A 231 20.04 -1.64 7.21
N ARG A 232 21.27 -1.74 7.74
CA ARG A 232 22.08 -2.96 7.57
C ARG A 232 21.37 -4.11 8.26
N LEU A 233 21.27 -5.26 7.60
CA LEU A 233 20.68 -6.50 8.14
C LEU A 233 21.38 -7.04 9.40
N SER A 234 22.55 -6.50 9.73
CA SER A 234 23.30 -6.78 10.96
C SER A 234 22.73 -6.06 12.18
N GLU A 235 21.92 -5.01 11.97
CA GLU A 235 21.09 -4.43 13.03
C GLU A 235 19.80 -5.25 13.10
N PRO A 236 19.28 -5.58 14.29
CA PRO A 236 17.96 -6.17 14.37
C PRO A 236 16.96 -5.15 13.81
N ALA A 237 16.58 -5.33 12.54
CA ALA A 237 15.26 -4.90 12.08
C ALA A 237 14.26 -5.36 13.13
N ALA A 238 13.17 -4.63 13.36
CA ALA A 238 12.06 -5.15 14.14
C ALA A 238 11.77 -6.56 13.60
N ALA A 239 12.19 -7.58 14.36
CA ALA A 239 12.28 -8.91 13.83
C ALA A 239 10.84 -9.32 13.56
N ILE A 240 10.53 -9.73 12.33
CA ILE A 240 9.23 -10.30 12.05
C ILE A 240 9.07 -11.47 13.02
N PRO A 241 8.07 -11.43 13.93
CA PRO A 241 7.95 -12.43 14.97
C PRO A 241 7.89 -13.83 14.37
N SER A 242 8.51 -14.81 15.02
CA SER A 242 8.54 -16.19 14.50
C SER A 242 7.14 -16.75 14.28
N ALA A 243 6.17 -16.36 15.13
CA ALA A 243 4.75 -16.69 14.99
C ALA A 243 4.10 -16.11 13.72
N ALA A 244 4.63 -14.99 13.20
CA ALA A 244 4.18 -14.37 11.97
C ALA A 244 4.74 -15.03 10.70
N VAL A 245 5.52 -16.11 10.83
CA VAL A 245 6.18 -16.80 9.71
C VAL A 245 5.68 -18.23 9.56
N GLY A 246 5.33 -18.61 8.33
CA GLY A 246 4.87 -19.96 7.98
C GLY A 246 3.34 -20.08 8.07
N PRO A 247 2.81 -21.28 8.34
CA PRO A 247 1.36 -21.53 8.33
C PRO A 247 0.57 -20.66 9.33
N GLY A 248 1.13 -20.36 10.50
CA GLY A 248 0.48 -19.53 11.53
C GLY A 248 0.43 -18.03 11.23
N THR A 249 0.96 -17.59 10.09
CA THR A 249 0.99 -16.16 9.73
C THR A 249 -0.40 -15.56 9.58
N VAL A 250 -1.40 -16.34 9.14
CA VAL A 250 -2.78 -15.86 8.96
C VAL A 250 -3.41 -15.55 10.32
N ASP A 251 -3.34 -16.50 11.26
CA ASP A 251 -3.85 -16.32 12.62
C ASP A 251 -3.14 -15.16 13.32
N TYR A 252 -1.81 -15.08 13.18
CA TYR A 252 -1.03 -13.97 13.73
C TYR A 252 -1.50 -12.62 13.20
N LEU A 253 -1.69 -12.48 11.88
CA LEU A 253 -2.11 -11.21 11.27
C LEU A 253 -3.57 -10.86 11.56
N HIS A 254 -4.43 -11.87 11.74
CA HIS A 254 -5.78 -11.68 12.22
C HIS A 254 -5.78 -11.09 13.64
N ASP A 255 -5.03 -11.69 14.57
CA ASP A 255 -4.96 -11.23 15.96
C ASP A 255 -4.28 -9.85 16.06
N LEU A 256 -3.24 -9.62 15.26
CA LEU A 256 -2.59 -8.31 15.12
C LEU A 256 -3.58 -7.24 14.67
N LEU A 257 -4.40 -7.54 13.66
CA LEU A 257 -5.42 -6.60 13.17
C LEU A 257 -6.46 -6.32 14.25
N ALA A 258 -6.99 -7.36 14.91
CA ALA A 258 -7.97 -7.22 15.97
C ALA A 258 -7.45 -6.31 17.10
N ALA A 259 -6.24 -6.58 17.59
CA ALA A 259 -5.59 -5.76 18.62
C ALA A 259 -5.37 -4.31 18.17
N THR A 260 -4.96 -4.09 16.91
CA THR A 260 -4.73 -2.75 16.37
C THR A 260 -6.04 -1.96 16.23
N LEU A 261 -7.11 -2.61 15.77
CA LEU A 261 -8.44 -1.99 15.66
C LEU A 261 -9.01 -1.62 17.03
N GLU A 262 -8.91 -2.52 18.01
CA GLU A 262 -9.36 -2.28 19.37
C GLU A 262 -8.62 -1.09 20.01
N ALA A 263 -7.28 -1.12 20.00
CA ALA A 263 -6.46 -0.07 20.58
C ALA A 263 -6.60 1.28 19.84
N GLY A 264 -6.85 1.25 18.52
CA GLY A 264 -7.03 2.43 17.68
C GLY A 264 -8.43 3.04 17.72
N SER A 265 -9.45 2.33 18.22
CA SER A 265 -10.87 2.70 18.13
C SER A 265 -11.19 4.08 18.71
N ALA A 266 -10.56 4.44 19.84
CA ALA A 266 -10.79 5.71 20.54
C ALA A 266 -10.14 6.92 19.85
N ALA A 267 -9.31 6.72 18.81
CA ALA A 267 -8.57 7.79 18.15
C ALA A 267 -9.44 8.62 17.18
N GLY A 268 -10.62 8.13 16.80
CA GLY A 268 -11.49 8.80 15.82
C GLY A 268 -10.93 8.82 14.39
N VAL A 269 -9.90 8.02 14.11
CA VAL A 269 -9.31 7.86 12.78
C VAL A 269 -10.11 6.80 12.00
N PRO A 270 -10.64 7.10 10.81
CA PRO A 270 -11.28 6.07 10.00
C PRO A 270 -10.23 5.07 9.52
N LEU A 271 -10.48 3.77 9.73
CA LEU A 271 -9.56 2.70 9.39
C LEU A 271 -10.04 1.91 8.17
N GLY A 272 -9.09 1.24 7.51
CA GLY A 272 -9.30 0.24 6.48
C GLY A 272 -8.15 -0.77 6.53
N VAL A 273 -8.22 -1.82 5.72
CA VAL A 273 -7.17 -2.87 5.67
C VAL A 273 -6.64 -2.96 4.26
N SER A 274 -5.32 -3.11 4.10
CA SER A 274 -4.67 -3.49 2.84
C SER A 274 -4.02 -4.86 3.04
N ILE A 275 -4.44 -5.85 2.25
CA ILE A 275 -3.90 -7.21 2.30
C ILE A 275 -3.07 -7.43 1.05
N GLY A 276 -1.76 -7.57 1.22
CA GLY A 276 -0.83 -7.69 0.12
C GLY A 276 -0.18 -9.07 0.01
N HIS A 277 0.43 -9.31 -1.14
CA HIS A 277 1.41 -10.37 -1.33
C HIS A 277 2.64 -9.80 -2.05
N VAL A 278 3.79 -10.43 -1.83
CA VAL A 278 5.09 -9.92 -2.31
C VAL A 278 5.81 -10.93 -3.20
N THR A 279 5.32 -12.16 -3.22
CA THR A 279 5.80 -13.24 -4.07
C THR A 279 4.61 -14.08 -4.53
N GLU A 280 4.74 -14.81 -5.63
CA GLU A 280 3.69 -15.77 -6.03
C GLU A 280 3.45 -16.85 -4.97
N ARG A 281 4.45 -17.12 -4.12
CA ARG A 281 4.38 -18.16 -3.08
C ARG A 281 3.48 -17.80 -1.90
N ASN A 282 3.23 -16.51 -1.65
CA ASN A 282 2.37 -16.08 -0.55
C ASN A 282 0.96 -15.62 -0.99
N VAL A 283 0.63 -15.72 -2.29
CA VAL A 283 -0.72 -15.43 -2.80
C VAL A 283 -1.79 -16.27 -2.10
N ARG A 284 -1.55 -17.58 -1.91
CA ARG A 284 -2.52 -18.43 -1.21
C ARG A 284 -2.82 -17.91 0.20
N LEU A 285 -1.79 -17.54 0.96
CA LEU A 285 -1.95 -17.05 2.33
C LEU A 285 -2.60 -15.66 2.37
N SER A 286 -2.38 -14.80 1.38
CA SER A 286 -3.06 -13.50 1.32
C SER A 286 -4.55 -13.65 1.04
N LEU A 287 -4.94 -14.63 0.22
CA LEU A 287 -6.36 -14.96 -0.02
C LEU A 287 -7.02 -15.62 1.21
N GLU A 288 -6.27 -16.44 1.95
CA GLU A 288 -6.72 -17.01 3.22
C GLU A 288 -6.93 -15.90 4.27
N LEU A 289 -5.98 -14.97 4.40
CA LEU A 289 -6.12 -13.79 5.25
C LEU A 289 -7.31 -12.91 4.82
N LEU A 290 -7.52 -12.74 3.52
CA LEU A 290 -8.68 -12.00 2.99
C LEU A 290 -10.01 -12.64 3.39
N SER A 291 -10.06 -13.97 3.45
CA SER A 291 -11.25 -14.73 3.85
C SER A 291 -11.59 -14.52 5.33
N VAL A 292 -10.59 -14.48 6.21
CA VAL A 292 -10.81 -14.25 7.65
C VAL A 292 -11.05 -12.77 7.97
N VAL A 293 -10.45 -11.84 7.21
CA VAL A 293 -10.68 -10.40 7.40
C VAL A 293 -12.12 -10.00 7.04
N GLY A 294 -12.79 -10.77 6.19
CA GLY A 294 -14.24 -10.62 5.94
C GLY A 294 -15.11 -10.69 7.21
N GLN A 295 -14.60 -11.25 8.32
CA GLN A 295 -15.32 -11.35 9.60
C GLN A 295 -15.37 -10.04 10.39
N PHE A 296 -14.53 -9.05 10.07
CA PHE A 296 -14.54 -7.73 10.71
C PHE A 296 -15.53 -6.74 10.06
N LYS A 297 -16.33 -7.20 9.09
CA LYS A 297 -17.31 -6.38 8.36
C LYS A 297 -18.63 -6.22 9.09
#